data_AF-A0A5C9C943-F1
#
_entry.id   AF-A0A5C9C943-F1
#
_cell.length_a   1.000
_cell.length_b   1.000
_cell.length_c   1.000
_cell.angle_alpha   90.00
_cell.angle_beta   90.00
_cell.angle_gamma   90.00
#
_symmetry.space_group_name_H-M   'P 1'
#
loop_
_entity.id
_entity.type
_entity.pdbx_description
1 polymer ?
#
loop_
_entity_poly.entity_id
_entity_poly.type
_entity_poly.pdbx_seq_one_letter_code
_entity_poly.pdbx_strand_id
1 'polypeptide(L)' 'AAAAKLERAVASIIEEGKYVTYDMKPDRNDPTAVGTREMADAICKRMAELG' A
#
# COMPACT_ATOMS: atom_id res chain seq x y z
N ALA A 1 -5.42 9.52 16.89
CA ALA A 1 -6.27 8.32 16.77
C ALA A 1 -5.63 7.33 15.82
N ALA A 2 -5.65 6.03 16.13
CA ALA A 2 -5.00 4.99 15.32
C ALA A 2 -5.62 4.84 13.92
N ALA A 3 -6.95 5.01 13.79
CA ALA A 3 -7.67 4.93 12.52
C ALA A 3 -7.14 5.95 11.49
N ALA A 4 -7.00 7.23 11.87
CA ALA A 4 -6.46 8.26 10.98
C ALA A 4 -5.02 7.97 10.53
N LYS A 5 -4.23 7.27 11.35
CA LYS A 5 -2.87 6.85 10.99
C LYS A 5 -2.89 5.74 9.93
N LEU A 6 -3.79 4.77 10.09
CA LEU A 6 -4.02 3.71 9.11
C LEU A 6 -4.49 4.30 7.76
N GLU A 7 -5.48 5.21 7.77
CA GLU A 7 -5.98 5.86 6.56
C GLU A 7 -4.88 6.58 5.80
N ARG A 8 -4.02 7.35 6.50
CA ARG A 8 -2.86 8.01 5.88
C ARG A 8 -1.85 7.02 5.31
N ALA A 9 -1.58 5.92 6.01
CA ALA A 9 -0.66 4.90 5.53
C ALA A 9 -1.19 4.24 4.25
N VAL A 10 -2.47 3.87 4.21
CA VAL A 10 -3.13 3.29 3.03
C VAL A 10 -3.09 4.25 1.86
N ALA A 11 -3.52 5.50 2.05
CA ALA A 11 -3.52 6.51 1.00
C ALA A 11 -2.13 6.68 0.39
N SER A 12 -1.09 6.74 1.23
CA SER A 12 0.29 6.91 0.80
C SER A 12 0.86 5.68 0.06
N ILE A 13 0.43 4.46 0.39
CA ILE A 13 0.81 3.24 -0.36
C ILE A 13 0.14 3.22 -1.74
N ILE A 14 -1.14 3.61 -1.81
CA ILE A 14 -1.88 3.67 -3.07
C ILE A 14 -1.31 4.75 -3.99
N GLU A 15 -1.02 5.94 -3.45
CA GLU A 15 -0.41 7.05 -4.21
C GLU A 15 0.98 6.68 -4.74
N GLU A 16 1.78 5.94 -3.97
CA GLU A 16 3.08 5.45 -4.42
C GLU A 16 2.96 4.38 -5.52
N GLY A 17 1.89 3.58 -5.52
CA GLY A 17 1.59 2.60 -6.57
C GLY A 17 2.60 1.45 -6.70
N LYS A 18 3.61 1.35 -5.83
CA LYS A 18 4.64 0.30 -5.89
C LYS A 18 4.18 -1.02 -5.28
N TYR A 19 3.66 -0.96 -4.06
CA TYR A 19 3.23 -2.12 -3.27
C TYR A 19 1.72 -2.33 -3.34
N VAL A 20 1.14 -2.20 -4.53
CA VAL A 20 -0.29 -2.40 -4.76
C VAL A 20 -0.54 -3.63 -5.62
N THR A 21 -1.73 -4.21 -5.45
CA THR A 21 -2.20 -5.37 -6.22
C THR A 21 -2.53 -5.00 -7.66
N TYR A 22 -2.66 -6.02 -8.52
CA TYR A 22 -2.84 -5.87 -9.97
C TYR A 22 -4.04 -4.98 -10.36
N ASP A 23 -5.07 -4.92 -9.52
CA ASP A 23 -6.30 -4.15 -9.76
C ASP A 23 -6.13 -2.64 -9.58
N MET A 24 -5.08 -2.23 -8.87
CA MET A 24 -4.72 -0.84 -8.63
C MET A 24 -3.63 -0.33 -9.56
N LYS A 25 -3.05 -1.20 -10.40
CA LYS A 25 -2.03 -0.82 -11.39
C LYS A 25 -2.68 -0.22 -12.65
N PRO A 26 -2.01 0.72 -13.34
CA PRO A 26 -2.48 1.20 -14.64
C PRO A 26 -2.55 0.09 -15.70
N ASP A 27 -1.60 -0.84 -15.67
CA ASP A 27 -1.63 -2.09 -16.43
C ASP A 27 -1.79 -3.26 -15.47
N ARG A 28 -2.86 -4.04 -15.67
CA ARG A 28 -3.14 -5.23 -14.86
C ARG A 28 -2.07 -6.31 -14.98
N ASN A 29 -1.33 -6.34 -16.09
CA ASN A 29 -0.25 -7.29 -16.34
C ASN A 29 1.12 -6.75 -15.90
N ASP A 30 1.17 -5.61 -15.22
CA ASP A 30 2.40 -5.05 -14.68
C ASP A 30 3.08 -6.10 -13.77
N PRO A 31 4.29 -6.58 -14.12
CA PRO A 31 4.97 -7.63 -13.37
C PRO A 31 5.43 -7.18 -11.98
N THR A 32 5.30 -5.90 -11.65
CA THR A 32 5.57 -5.32 -10.32
C THR A 32 4.35 -5.32 -9.39
N ALA A 33 3.19 -5.79 -9.85
CA ALA A 33 2.02 -5.99 -8.99
C ALA A 33 2.35 -7.00 -7.87
N VAL A 34 2.12 -6.59 -6.62
CA VAL A 34 2.38 -7.46 -5.46
C VAL A 34 1.11 -8.20 -5.03
N GLY A 35 1.26 -9.21 -4.18
CA GLY A 35 0.15 -9.90 -3.54
C GLY A 35 -0.46 -9.12 -2.37
N THR A 36 -1.66 -9.53 -1.95
CA THR A 36 -2.41 -8.89 -0.85
C THR A 36 -1.62 -8.83 0.45
N ARG A 37 -0.85 -9.88 0.77
CA ARG A 37 -0.03 -9.91 1.99
C ARG A 37 1.11 -8.90 1.94
N GLU A 38 1.77 -8.76 0.80
CA GLU A 38 2.88 -7.82 0.63
C GLU A 38 2.39 -6.37 0.72
N MET A 39 1.20 -6.07 0.17
CA MET A 39 0.54 -4.78 0.36
C MET A 39 0.24 -4.51 1.84
N ALA A 40 -0.28 -5.50 2.58
CA ALA A 40 -0.54 -5.37 4.02
C ALA A 40 0.75 -5.12 4.83
N ASP A 41 1.83 -5.84 4.52
CA ASP A 41 3.13 -5.65 5.15
C ASP A 41 3.68 -4.24 4.89
N ALA A 42 3.51 -3.72 3.67
CA ALA A 42 3.90 -2.36 3.31
C ALA A 42 3.10 -1.30 4.08
N ILE A 43 1.79 -1.49 4.26
CA ILE A 43 0.94 -0.61 5.08
C ILE A 43 1.42 -0.61 6.54
N CYS A 44 1.67 -1.79 7.12
CA CYS A 44 2.17 -1.91 8.50
C CYS A 44 3.52 -1.18 8.68
N LYS A 45 4.43 -1.32 7.71
CA LYS A 45 5.71 -0.60 7.71
C LYS A 45 5.49 0.91 7.64
N ARG A 46 4.64 1.40 6.73
CA ARG A 46 4.32 2.83 6.61
C ARG A 46 3.68 3.38 7.89
N MET A 47 2.84 2.61 8.57
CA MET A 47 2.31 2.98 9.88
C MET A 47 3.42 3.09 10.94
N ALA A 48 4.46 2.26 10.93
CA ALA A 48 5.59 2.40 11.84
C ALA A 48 6.41 3.68 11.56
N GLU A 49 6.54 4.06 10.28
CA GLU A 49 7.26 5.27 9.85
C GLU A 49 6.52 6.58 10.19
N LEU A 50 5.18 6.57 10.19
CA LEU A 50 4.34 7.74 10.43
C LEU A 50 4.23 8.19 11.90
N GLY A 51 5.13 7.72 12.78
CA GLY A 51 5.37 8.17 14.16
C GLY A 51 4.20 8.86 14.86
#